data_AF-K9UBJ3-F1
#
_entry.id   AF-K9UBJ3-F1
#
_cell.length_a   1.000
_cell.length_b   1.000
_cell.length_c   1.000
_cell.angle_alpha   90.00
_cell.angle_beta   90.00
_cell.angle_gamma   90.00
#
_symmetry.space_group_name_H-M   'P 1'
#
loop_
_entity.id
_entity.type
_entity.pdbx_description
1 polymer ?
#
loop_
_entity_poly.entity_id
_entity_poly.type
_entity_poly.pdbx_seq_one_letter_code
_entity_poly.pdbx_strand_id
1 'polypeptide(L)'
;MLRSLLIPHDDRPRYGLPFAGDNNYLFDRIDCLDEPIPSHWFVSVDSKLEQETGAVSLTVEIDRHAPSKTKSMLFSATKDSLNSLPDRDWLSMYERRVA
;
A
#
# COMPACT_ATOMS: atom_id res chain seq x y z
N MET A 1 -35.35 15.43 -30.62
CA MET A 1 -34.91 14.02 -30.60
C MET A 1 -33.40 13.97 -30.73
N LEU A 2 -32.68 13.67 -29.65
CA LEU A 2 -31.34 13.06 -29.71
C LEU A 2 -31.26 12.07 -28.55
N ARG A 3 -31.06 10.80 -28.89
CA ARG A 3 -30.97 9.67 -27.95
C ARG A 3 -29.64 9.75 -27.22
N SER A 4 -29.66 10.02 -25.92
CA SER A 4 -28.54 9.74 -25.02
C SER A 4 -28.48 8.22 -24.85
N LEU A 5 -27.46 7.61 -25.47
CA LEU A 5 -27.15 6.20 -25.31
C LEU A 5 -26.71 5.95 -23.87
N LEU A 6 -27.38 4.97 -23.27
CA LEU A 6 -27.11 4.31 -22.00
C LEU A 6 -25.60 4.09 -21.79
N ILE A 7 -25.01 4.85 -20.86
CA ILE A 7 -23.83 4.35 -20.15
C ILE A 7 -24.39 3.33 -19.16
N PRO A 8 -24.02 2.04 -19.22
CA PRO A 8 -24.47 1.07 -18.24
C PRO A 8 -24.06 1.57 -16.85
N HIS A 9 -25.02 1.68 -15.94
CA HIS A 9 -24.74 1.85 -14.53
C HIS A 9 -24.06 0.56 -14.07
N ASP A 10 -22.73 0.61 -13.98
CA ASP A 10 -21.93 -0.51 -13.56
C ASP A 10 -21.83 -0.47 -12.04
N ASP A 11 -22.72 -1.19 -11.36
CA ASP A 11 -22.80 -1.26 -9.90
C ASP A 11 -21.63 -2.04 -9.25
N ARG A 12 -20.62 -2.41 -10.03
CA ARG A 12 -19.39 -3.01 -9.49
C ARG A 12 -18.57 -1.95 -8.75
N PRO A 13 -18.01 -2.26 -7.57
CA PRO A 13 -17.12 -1.36 -6.86
C PRO A 13 -15.87 -1.08 -7.73
N ARG A 14 -15.87 0.06 -8.41
CA ARG A 14 -14.73 0.52 -9.20
C ARG A 14 -13.76 1.21 -8.26
N TYR A 15 -12.82 0.46 -7.70
CA TYR A 15 -11.62 1.07 -7.13
C TYR A 15 -10.68 1.39 -8.30
N GLY A 16 -10.62 2.67 -8.72
CA GLY A 16 -9.55 3.10 -9.62
C GLY A 16 -8.22 2.88 -8.92
N LEU A 17 -7.19 2.37 -9.62
CA LEU A 17 -5.84 2.21 -9.06
C LEU A 17 -5.15 3.58 -9.05
N PRO A 18 -5.18 4.35 -7.94
CA PRO A 18 -4.78 5.75 -7.94
C PRO A 18 -3.27 5.94 -8.20
N PHE A 19 -2.51 4.85 -8.07
CA PHE A 19 -1.05 4.82 -8.10
C PHE A 19 -0.48 4.12 -9.35
N ALA A 20 -1.35 3.61 -10.23
CA ALA A 20 -0.94 2.93 -11.47
C ALA A 20 -0.48 3.88 -12.58
N GLY A 21 -0.75 5.19 -12.43
CA GLY A 21 -0.48 6.18 -13.48
C GLY A 21 0.87 6.89 -13.37
N ASP A 22 1.49 6.92 -12.19
CA ASP A 22 2.69 7.74 -11.92
C ASP A 22 4.00 6.92 -11.97
N ASN A 23 3.89 5.61 -12.19
CA ASN A 23 5.02 4.72 -12.41
C ASN A 23 5.09 4.39 -13.90
N ASN A 24 6.28 4.49 -14.52
CA ASN A 24 6.52 4.02 -15.90
C ASN A 24 6.30 2.50 -16.09
N TYR A 25 5.94 1.78 -15.01
CA TYR A 25 5.57 0.38 -15.01
C TYR A 25 4.05 0.27 -15.09
N LEU A 26 3.54 0.13 -16.31
CA LEU A 26 2.16 -0.26 -16.54
C LEU A 26 2.00 -1.74 -16.20
N PHE A 27 0.90 -2.09 -15.54
CA PHE A 27 0.57 -3.48 -15.28
C PHE A 27 0.19 -4.16 -16.59
N ASP A 28 0.87 -5.25 -16.94
CA ASP A 28 0.47 -6.08 -18.08
C ASP A 28 -0.81 -6.89 -17.80
N ARG A 29 -1.09 -7.17 -16.51
CA ARG A 29 -2.25 -7.95 -16.06
C ARG A 29 -2.61 -7.63 -14.60
N ILE A 30 -3.91 -7.56 -14.32
CA ILE A 30 -4.48 -7.46 -12.97
C ILE A 30 -5.55 -8.54 -12.84
N ASP A 31 -5.37 -9.46 -11.89
CA ASP A 31 -6.33 -10.52 -11.59
C ASP A 31 -7.06 -10.20 -10.28
N CYS A 32 -8.38 -10.38 -10.27
CA CYS A 32 -9.16 -10.37 -9.04
C CYS A 32 -9.13 -11.77 -8.42
N LEU A 33 -8.77 -11.84 -7.14
CA LEU A 33 -8.75 -13.09 -6.38
C LEU A 33 -9.92 -13.09 -5.40
N ASP A 34 -10.57 -14.25 -5.25
CA ASP A 34 -11.67 -14.44 -4.30
C ASP A 34 -11.17 -14.48 -2.84
N GLU A 35 -9.93 -14.92 -2.64
CA GLU A 35 -9.26 -14.99 -1.35
C GLU A 35 -7.81 -14.47 -1.44
N PRO A 36 -7.26 -13.88 -0.36
CA PRO A 36 -5.86 -13.47 -0.32
C PRO A 36 -4.92 -14.67 -0.42
N ILE A 37 -3.82 -14.50 -1.17
CA ILE A 37 -2.73 -15.46 -1.20
C ILE A 37 -1.74 -15.22 -0.04
N PRO A 38 -1.13 -16.27 0.53
CA PRO A 38 -0.10 -16.11 1.56
C PRO A 38 1.03 -15.20 1.07
N SER A 39 1.29 -14.13 1.80
CA SER A 39 2.27 -13.10 1.43
C SER A 39 3.15 -12.73 2.61
N HIS A 40 4.41 -12.36 2.32
CA HIS A 40 5.32 -11.81 3.32
C HIS A 40 5.10 -10.30 3.41
N TRP A 41 4.97 -9.79 4.64
CA TRP A 41 4.69 -8.38 4.89
C TRP A 41 5.95 -7.67 5.35
N PHE A 42 6.22 -6.48 4.81
CA PHE A 42 7.26 -5.61 5.37
C PHE A 42 6.71 -4.91 6.60
N VAL A 43 7.27 -5.23 7.76
CA VAL A 43 6.91 -4.65 9.06
C VAL A 43 8.09 -3.89 9.64
N SER A 44 7.82 -2.94 10.54
CA SER A 44 8.88 -2.21 11.22
C SER A 44 9.83 -3.19 11.91
N VAL A 45 11.12 -2.88 11.96
CA VAL A 45 12.09 -3.69 12.71
C VAL A 45 11.74 -3.84 14.19
N ASP A 46 10.98 -2.90 14.74
CA ASP A 46 10.47 -2.93 16.12
C ASP A 46 9.19 -3.78 16.29
N SER A 47 8.69 -4.39 15.21
CA SER A 47 7.53 -5.28 15.24
C SER A 47 7.75 -6.47 16.18
N LYS A 48 6.65 -6.97 16.75
CA LYS A 48 6.65 -8.19 17.57
C LYS A 48 6.58 -9.48 16.72
N LEU A 49 6.38 -9.35 15.41
CA LEU A 49 6.37 -10.49 14.50
C LEU A 49 7.79 -11.00 14.27
N GLU A 50 7.93 -12.31 14.03
CA GLU A 50 9.21 -12.86 13.58
C GLU A 50 9.52 -12.34 12.18
N GLN A 51 10.76 -11.89 11.99
CA GLN A 51 11.23 -11.23 10.78
C GLN A 51 12.40 -12.00 10.18
N GLU A 52 12.52 -11.92 8.86
CA GLU A 52 13.71 -12.38 8.15
C GLU A 52 14.95 -11.56 8.51
N THR A 53 16.12 -12.15 8.27
CA THR A 53 17.37 -11.44 8.45
C THR A 53 17.58 -10.45 7.30
N GLY A 54 17.80 -9.18 7.65
CA GLY A 54 18.07 -8.11 6.70
C GLY A 54 16.97 -7.06 6.69
N ALA A 55 17.34 -5.81 6.95
CA ALA A 55 16.42 -4.69 6.94
C ALA A 55 16.62 -3.84 5.67
N VAL A 56 15.52 -3.30 5.16
CA VAL A 56 15.51 -2.32 4.06
C VAL A 56 15.01 -0.99 4.59
N SER A 57 15.57 0.10 4.06
CA SER A 57 15.09 1.45 4.35
C SER A 57 14.01 1.82 3.34
N LEU A 58 12.79 2.10 3.82
CA LEU A 58 11.68 2.56 3.00
C LEU A 58 11.35 4.01 3.36
N THR A 59 11.11 4.85 2.34
CA THR A 59 10.62 6.22 2.54
C THR A 59 9.15 6.19 2.93
N VAL A 60 8.83 6.80 4.07
CA VAL A 60 7.49 6.77 4.68
C VAL A 60 6.79 8.13 4.65
N GLU A 61 7.55 9.22 4.51
CA GLU A 61 7.03 10.58 4.42
C GLU A 61 7.90 11.39 3.46
N ILE A 62 7.28 12.05 2.47
CA ILE A 62 7.97 12.88 1.48
C ILE A 62 7.60 14.35 1.72
N ASP A 63 8.58 15.16 2.13
CA ASP A 63 8.45 16.62 2.16
C ASP A 63 8.95 17.19 0.83
N ARG A 64 8.01 17.58 -0.03
CA ARG A 64 8.31 18.14 -1.36
C ARG A 64 8.93 19.54 -1.31
N HIS A 65 8.76 20.27 -0.21
CA HIS A 65 9.31 21.61 -0.04
C HIS A 65 10.72 21.59 0.59
N ALA A 66 11.04 20.54 1.34
CA ALA A 66 12.35 20.34 1.95
C ALA A 66 12.77 18.85 1.86
N PRO A 67 13.43 18.43 0.77
CA PRO A 67 13.78 17.02 0.55
C PRO A 67 14.59 16.39 1.69
N SER A 68 15.41 17.16 2.39
CA SER A 68 16.18 16.70 3.56
C SER A 68 15.32 16.31 4.77
N LYS A 69 14.05 16.72 4.80
CA LYS A 69 13.06 16.34 5.82
C LYS A 69 12.25 15.11 5.46
N THR A 70 12.46 14.56 4.25
CA THR A 70 11.90 13.25 3.87
C THR A 70 12.36 12.20 4.87
N LYS A 71 11.42 11.41 5.38
CA LYS A 71 11.70 10.41 6.41
C LYS A 71 11.71 9.03 5.79
N SER A 72 12.68 8.24 6.23
CA SER A 72 12.73 6.80 5.97
C SER A 72 12.80 6.03 7.27
N MET A 73 12.25 4.83 7.28
CA MET A 73 12.28 3.90 8.41
C MET A 73 12.77 2.54 7.94
N LEU A 74 13.21 1.71 8.88
CA LEU A 74 13.70 0.37 8.61
C LEU A 74 12.58 -0.66 8.74
N PHE A 75 12.50 -1.54 7.74
CA PHE A 75 11.53 -2.63 7.68
C PHE A 75 12.23 -3.95 7.37
N SER A 76 11.66 -5.05 7.84
CA SER A 76 12.02 -6.40 7.39
C SER A 76 10.76 -7.16 7.00
N ALA A 77 10.92 -8.15 6.11
CA ALA A 77 9.85 -9.05 5.75
C ALA A 77 9.52 -9.97 6.94
N THR A 78 8.24 -10.28 7.12
CA THR A 78 7.82 -11.34 8.04
C THR A 78 8.46 -12.67 7.64
N LYS A 79 8.90 -13.44 8.63
CA LYS A 79 9.46 -14.78 8.40
C LYS A 79 8.43 -15.75 7.87
N ASP A 80 7.23 -15.73 8.46
CA ASP A 80 6.09 -16.50 7.97
C ASP A 80 5.26 -15.70 6.97
N SER A 81 4.69 -16.39 5.98
CA SER A 81 3.70 -15.81 5.08
C SER A 81 2.31 -15.78 5.74
N LEU A 82 1.57 -14.70 5.52
CA LEU A 82 0.26 -14.47 6.13
C LEU A 82 -0.81 -14.26 5.06
N ASN A 83 -1.99 -14.86 5.27
CA ASN A 83 -3.18 -14.67 4.42
C ASN A 83 -4.00 -13.44 4.81
N SER A 84 -3.64 -12.80 5.92
CA SER A 84 -4.27 -11.58 6.40
C SER A 84 -3.22 -10.52 6.61
N LEU A 85 -3.67 -9.27 6.55
CA LEU A 85 -2.88 -8.14 6.97
C LEU A 85 -2.48 -8.31 8.45
N PRO A 86 -1.25 -7.96 8.84
CA PRO A 86 -0.89 -7.82 10.24
C PRO A 86 -1.80 -6.81 10.95
N ASP A 87 -2.34 -7.16 12.11
CA ASP A 87 -3.21 -6.28 12.91
C ASP A 87 -2.47 -5.06 13.52
N ARG A 88 -1.15 -5.01 13.37
CA ARG A 88 -0.22 -4.06 13.99
C ARG A 88 0.87 -3.70 12.98
N ASP A 89 1.66 -2.65 13.26
CA ASP A 89 2.75 -2.14 12.40
C ASP A 89 2.34 -1.31 11.18
N TRP A 90 1.07 -0.89 11.14
CA TRP A 90 0.63 0.15 10.23
C TRP A 90 1.24 1.50 10.60
N LEU A 91 1.89 2.15 9.64
CA LEU A 91 2.30 3.53 9.78
C LEU A 91 1.06 4.42 9.66
N SER A 92 0.64 5.03 10.78
CA SER A 92 -0.31 6.14 10.71
C SER A 92 0.42 7.39 10.24
N MET A 93 0.08 7.89 9.05
CA MET A 93 0.60 9.17 8.56
C MET A 93 -0.10 10.39 9.19
N TYR A 94 -1.09 10.17 10.04
CA TYR A 94 -1.79 11.23 10.77
C TYR A 94 -1.38 11.21 12.25
N GLU A 95 -0.47 12.11 12.62
CA GLU A 95 -0.43 12.62 13.98
C GLU A 95 -1.46 13.73 14.09
N ARG A 96 -2.56 13.47 14.81
CA ARG A 96 -3.50 14.52 15.21
C ARG A 96 -2.74 15.43 16.18
N ARG A 97 -2.24 16.57 15.71
CA ARG A 97 -1.70 17.60 16.61
C ARG A 97 -2.83 18.04 17.53
N VAL A 98 -2.74 17.66 18.81
CA VAL A 98 -3.60 18.21 19.85
C VAL A 98 -3.10 19.63 20.11
N ALA A 99 -4.00 20.60 19.90
CA ALA A 99 -3.76 22.02 20.15
C ALA A 99 -3.66 22.30 21.65
#